data_AF-A0A518DHH8-F1
#
_entry.id   AF-A0A518DHH8-F1
#
_cell.length_a   1.000
_cell.length_b   1.000
_cell.length_c   1.000
_cell.angle_alpha   90.00
_cell.angle_beta   90.00
_cell.angle_gamma   90.00
#
_symmetry.space_group_name_H-M   'P 1'
#
loop_
_entity.id
_entity.type
_entity.pdbx_description
1 polymer ?
#
loop_
_entity_poly.entity_id
_entity_poly.type
_entity_poly.pdbx_seq_one_letter_code
_entity_poly.pdbx_strand_id
1 'polypeptide(L)'
;MKLLSCGLAAAICVVVMRPVHAAPILVEVDFSGAGGSAVGVIASSDAQFTVVDPAVTFGATAFSAVGGASGTSTWVYDATGAAAANPDLHTASTFGAPTRFDVDLAFAAAGATYTITSVEIDVRASNSAGTNWDFMYRKPDNTTAILPGGAITVQSGADPITTYSIDVTSENLTATDSATAWSASGTGKLRLGFYEATASGNDNFQVDAIRFIGTSSSAVPEPTAACLLGLSLAGAVLARRRLR
;
A
#
# COMPACT_ATOMS: atom_id res chain seq x y z
N MET A 1 -41.42 -55.06 -22.86
CA MET A 1 -39.99 -54.88 -22.52
C MET A 1 -39.79 -53.45 -22.05
N LYS A 2 -39.59 -53.24 -20.75
CA LYS A 2 -39.34 -51.91 -20.14
C LYS A 2 -37.82 -51.69 -20.13
N LEU A 3 -37.34 -50.69 -20.88
CA LEU A 3 -35.95 -50.26 -20.82
C LEU A 3 -35.77 -49.31 -19.64
N LEU A 4 -35.02 -49.78 -18.64
CA LEU A 4 -34.38 -48.95 -17.63
C LEU A 4 -33.45 -47.95 -18.33
N SER A 5 -33.57 -46.66 -17.99
CA SER A 5 -32.47 -45.70 -18.19
C SER A 5 -32.03 -45.20 -16.82
N CYS A 6 -30.87 -45.70 -16.39
CA CYS A 6 -30.13 -45.20 -15.24
C CYS A 6 -29.56 -43.82 -15.59
N GLY A 7 -30.03 -42.77 -14.93
CA GLY A 7 -29.41 -41.45 -14.96
C GLY A 7 -28.21 -41.41 -14.03
N LEU A 8 -27.01 -41.47 -14.61
CA LEU A 8 -25.73 -41.32 -13.93
C LEU A 8 -25.57 -39.86 -13.48
N ALA A 9 -25.73 -39.59 -12.18
CA ALA A 9 -25.41 -38.29 -11.59
C ALA A 9 -23.89 -38.20 -11.40
N ALA A 10 -23.19 -37.58 -12.36
CA ALA A 10 -21.80 -37.23 -12.20
C ALA A 10 -21.69 -36.04 -11.22
N ALA A 11 -21.32 -36.32 -9.97
CA ALA A 11 -20.92 -35.31 -9.01
C ALA A 11 -19.56 -34.75 -9.43
N ILE A 12 -19.57 -33.59 -10.08
CA ILE A 12 -18.36 -32.81 -10.34
C ILE A 12 -17.93 -32.19 -9.01
N CYS A 13 -16.95 -32.81 -8.36
CA CYS A 13 -16.26 -32.21 -7.22
C CYS A 13 -15.37 -31.09 -7.75
N VAL A 14 -15.85 -29.85 -7.71
CA VAL A 14 -15.03 -28.68 -8.05
C VAL A 14 -14.11 -28.42 -6.89
N VAL A 15 -12.89 -28.95 -6.96
CA VAL A 15 -11.80 -28.54 -6.08
C VAL A 15 -11.37 -27.15 -6.52
N VAL A 16 -11.90 -26.11 -5.87
CA VAL A 16 -11.41 -24.74 -6.03
C VAL A 16 -10.06 -24.66 -5.32
N MET A 17 -8.99 -24.96 -6.05
CA MET A 17 -7.65 -24.58 -5.61
C MET A 17 -7.58 -23.05 -5.68
N ARG A 18 -7.60 -22.38 -4.53
CA ARG A 18 -7.26 -20.96 -4.47
C ARG A 18 -5.75 -20.85 -4.59
N PRO A 19 -5.20 -20.15 -5.59
CA PRO A 19 -3.79 -19.81 -5.58
C PRO A 19 -3.51 -18.98 -4.32
N VAL A 20 -2.46 -19.33 -3.58
CA VAL A 20 -1.87 -18.43 -2.59
C VAL A 20 -1.10 -17.40 -3.41
N HIS A 21 -1.79 -16.37 -3.89
CA HIS A 21 -1.11 -15.18 -4.39
C HIS A 21 -0.50 -14.44 -3.21
N ALA A 22 0.73 -13.95 -3.38
CA ALA A 22 1.23 -12.88 -2.54
C ALA A 22 0.19 -11.74 -2.54
N ALA A 23 -0.04 -11.13 -1.37
CA ALA A 23 -0.97 -10.03 -1.26
C ALA A 23 -0.60 -8.94 -2.29
N PRO A 24 -1.55 -8.41 -3.08
CA PRO A 24 -1.24 -7.37 -4.06
C PRO A 24 -0.73 -6.09 -3.40
N ILE A 25 0.12 -5.37 -4.13
CA ILE A 25 0.38 -3.96 -3.86
C ILE A 25 -0.93 -3.21 -4.08
N LEU A 26 -1.35 -2.45 -3.08
CA LEU A 26 -2.50 -1.56 -3.18
C LEU A 26 -2.08 -0.22 -3.79
N VAL A 27 -0.96 0.32 -3.28
CA VAL A 27 -0.44 1.65 -3.58
C VAL A 27 1.07 1.62 -3.53
N GLU A 28 1.70 2.32 -4.46
CA GLU A 28 3.14 2.55 -4.50
C GLU A 28 3.46 4.04 -4.65
N VAL A 29 4.45 4.49 -3.90
CA VAL A 29 5.10 5.79 -4.10
C VAL A 29 6.53 5.51 -4.52
N ASP A 30 6.90 5.95 -5.72
CA ASP A 30 8.26 5.90 -6.26
C ASP A 30 8.89 7.29 -6.18
N PHE A 31 10.06 7.40 -5.57
CA PHE A 31 10.76 8.67 -5.39
C PHE A 31 11.64 9.05 -6.59
N SER A 32 11.13 8.82 -7.81
CA SER A 32 11.71 9.34 -9.04
C SER A 32 11.35 10.82 -9.27
N GLY A 33 12.32 11.71 -9.23
CA GLY A 33 12.12 13.16 -9.32
C GLY A 33 13.29 13.90 -9.96
N ALA A 34 13.23 15.23 -9.94
CA ALA A 34 14.34 16.05 -10.41
C ALA A 34 15.42 16.14 -9.32
N GLY A 35 16.62 15.64 -9.60
CA GLY A 35 17.70 15.56 -8.62
C GLY A 35 18.02 16.90 -7.94
N GLY A 36 18.22 16.87 -6.62
CA GLY A 36 18.44 18.05 -5.77
C GLY A 36 17.20 18.89 -5.47
N SER A 37 16.04 18.58 -6.06
CA SER A 37 14.79 19.29 -5.78
C SER A 37 14.16 18.80 -4.48
N ALA A 38 13.38 19.65 -3.81
CA ALA A 38 12.68 19.25 -2.59
C ALA A 38 11.62 18.18 -2.86
N VAL A 39 11.58 17.15 -2.02
CA VAL A 39 10.41 16.25 -1.90
C VAL A 39 9.44 16.95 -0.97
N GLY A 40 8.37 17.50 -1.53
CA GLY A 40 7.39 18.30 -0.77
C GLY A 40 6.07 17.55 -0.64
N VAL A 41 5.21 17.75 -1.63
CA VAL A 41 3.90 17.13 -1.73
C VAL A 41 3.84 16.40 -3.06
N ILE A 42 3.46 15.13 -3.03
CA ILE A 42 3.22 14.34 -4.24
C ILE A 42 1.69 14.20 -4.37
N ALA A 43 1.17 14.71 -5.48
CA ALA A 43 -0.25 14.60 -5.81
C ALA A 43 -0.58 13.16 -6.19
N SER A 44 -1.83 12.73 -5.95
CA SER A 44 -2.28 11.39 -6.37
C SER A 44 -2.28 11.19 -7.89
N SER A 45 -2.23 12.28 -8.66
CA SER A 45 -2.13 12.28 -10.12
C SER A 45 -0.69 12.33 -10.64
N ASP A 46 0.29 12.46 -9.76
CA ASP A 46 1.71 12.48 -10.14
C ASP A 46 2.16 11.09 -10.59
N ALA A 47 3.11 11.03 -11.53
CA ALA A 47 3.68 9.76 -12.01
C ALA A 47 4.41 9.00 -10.90
N GLN A 48 4.88 9.71 -9.87
CA GLN A 48 5.48 9.13 -8.66
C GLN A 48 4.48 8.36 -7.79
N PHE A 49 3.18 8.55 -8.02
CA PHE A 49 2.12 7.97 -7.20
C PHE A 49 1.28 6.99 -8.01
N THR A 50 1.40 5.70 -7.72
CA THR A 50 0.67 4.66 -8.44
C THR A 50 -0.37 4.00 -7.54
N VAL A 51 -1.64 4.13 -7.92
CA VAL A 51 -2.72 3.31 -7.36
C VAL A 51 -2.79 2.01 -8.16
N VAL A 52 -2.33 0.92 -7.55
CA VAL A 52 -2.27 -0.39 -8.21
C VAL A 52 -3.61 -1.11 -8.08
N ASP A 53 -4.23 -1.05 -6.90
CA ASP A 53 -5.56 -1.62 -6.65
C ASP A 53 -6.64 -0.52 -6.75
N PRO A 54 -7.62 -0.65 -7.66
CA PRO A 54 -8.66 0.36 -7.86
C PRO A 54 -9.64 0.48 -6.67
N ALA A 55 -9.58 -0.42 -5.68
CA ALA A 55 -10.32 -0.29 -4.44
C ALA A 55 -9.82 0.88 -3.57
N VAL A 56 -8.59 1.37 -3.77
CA VAL A 56 -8.05 2.50 -3.02
C VAL A 56 -8.37 3.81 -3.72
N THR A 57 -8.86 4.80 -2.97
CA THR A 57 -9.07 6.16 -3.50
C THR A 57 -8.24 7.19 -2.72
N PHE A 58 -7.97 8.31 -3.37
CA PHE A 58 -7.14 9.38 -2.83
C PHE A 58 -7.80 10.74 -2.98
N GLY A 59 -7.48 11.63 -2.05
CA GLY A 59 -7.70 13.06 -2.24
C GLY A 59 -6.70 13.64 -3.26
N ALA A 60 -6.79 14.96 -3.48
CA ALA A 60 -5.86 15.67 -4.37
C ALA A 60 -4.39 15.59 -3.91
N THR A 61 -4.17 15.43 -2.61
CA THR A 61 -2.87 15.19 -2.01
C THR A 61 -2.84 13.79 -1.41
N ALA A 62 -1.96 12.94 -1.91
CA ALA A 62 -1.82 11.57 -1.40
C ALA A 62 -0.65 11.43 -0.42
N PHE A 63 0.38 12.25 -0.61
CA PHE A 63 1.64 12.08 0.07
C PHE A 63 2.28 13.42 0.38
N SER A 64 2.91 13.53 1.55
CA SER A 64 3.76 14.66 1.89
C SER A 64 5.00 14.20 2.64
N ALA A 65 6.14 14.73 2.25
CA ALA A 65 7.38 14.55 2.97
C ALA A 65 7.55 15.67 3.99
N VAL A 66 7.87 15.26 5.21
CA VAL A 66 8.18 16.16 6.31
C VAL A 66 9.62 15.87 6.69
N GLY A 67 10.47 16.89 6.69
CA GLY A 67 11.89 16.78 7.07
C GLY A 67 12.31 17.86 8.06
N GLY A 68 13.34 17.55 8.85
CA GLY A 68 14.12 18.52 9.63
C GLY A 68 14.20 18.19 11.12
N ALA A 69 15.35 17.72 11.59
CA ALA A 69 15.74 17.95 12.98
C ALA A 69 16.39 19.34 13.11
N SER A 70 16.66 19.77 14.34
CA SER A 70 17.16 21.10 14.70
C SER A 70 18.29 21.62 13.79
N GLY A 71 17.98 22.47 12.80
CA GLY A 71 19.00 23.18 12.02
C GLY A 71 18.99 23.09 10.48
N THR A 72 17.93 22.56 9.86
CA THR A 72 17.64 22.51 8.39
C THR A 72 18.21 21.34 7.58
N SER A 73 17.34 20.37 7.30
CA SER A 73 17.26 19.69 6.00
C SER A 73 15.85 19.16 5.75
N THR A 74 15.28 19.51 4.61
CA THR A 74 14.06 18.88 4.08
C THR A 74 14.45 17.64 3.28
N TRP A 75 13.49 16.74 3.04
CA TRP A 75 13.71 15.70 2.04
C TRP A 75 13.99 16.34 0.69
N VAL A 76 15.02 15.86 0.00
CA VAL A 76 15.39 16.28 -1.35
C VAL A 76 15.60 15.04 -2.20
N TYR A 77 15.25 15.08 -3.48
CA TYR A 77 15.68 14.03 -4.38
C TYR A 77 17.21 14.01 -4.43
N ASP A 78 17.80 12.83 -4.42
CA ASP A 78 19.24 12.66 -4.52
C ASP A 78 19.79 13.28 -5.83
N ALA A 79 21.11 13.30 -6.03
CA ALA A 79 21.69 13.93 -7.22
C ALA A 79 21.21 13.29 -8.55
N THR A 80 20.81 12.02 -8.51
CA THR A 80 20.30 11.30 -9.69
C THR A 80 18.80 11.48 -9.92
N GLY A 81 18.06 11.92 -8.89
CA GLY A 81 16.61 11.98 -8.94
C GLY A 81 15.93 10.63 -8.73
N ALA A 82 16.62 9.61 -8.21
CA ALA A 82 16.06 8.27 -8.06
C ALA A 82 15.58 7.95 -6.65
N ALA A 83 15.97 8.74 -5.63
CA ALA A 83 15.52 8.50 -4.26
C ALA A 83 15.27 9.79 -3.49
N ALA A 84 14.37 9.74 -2.52
CA ALA A 84 14.21 10.78 -1.51
C ALA A 84 15.32 10.66 -0.46
N ALA A 85 16.17 11.67 -0.38
CA ALA A 85 17.30 11.75 0.53
C ALA A 85 17.02 12.68 1.72
N ASN A 86 17.52 12.31 2.90
CA ASN A 86 17.58 13.18 4.06
C ASN A 86 18.95 13.07 4.75
N PRO A 87 19.68 14.18 4.90
CA PRO A 87 20.99 14.20 5.55
C PRO A 87 20.90 14.35 7.09
N ASP A 88 19.71 14.48 7.66
CA ASP A 88 19.53 14.63 9.11
C ASP A 88 18.22 13.99 9.57
N LEU A 89 18.33 12.83 10.22
CA LEU A 89 17.19 12.12 10.78
C LEU A 89 16.91 12.56 12.22
N HIS A 90 15.63 12.60 12.59
CA HIS A 90 15.23 12.90 13.96
C HIS A 90 15.79 11.86 14.93
N THR A 91 16.02 12.25 16.18
CA THR A 91 16.72 11.39 17.14
C THR A 91 15.81 10.50 17.98
N ALA A 92 14.51 10.45 17.69
CA ALA A 92 13.55 9.73 18.49
C ALA A 92 12.38 9.17 17.67
N SER A 93 11.92 7.98 18.07
CA SER A 93 10.64 7.42 17.61
C SER A 93 9.50 8.15 18.31
N THR A 94 8.87 9.10 17.60
CA THR A 94 7.67 9.79 18.08
C THR A 94 6.70 10.03 16.93
N PHE A 95 5.39 9.98 17.19
CA PHE A 95 4.37 10.17 16.14
C PHE A 95 4.52 11.50 15.40
N GLY A 96 5.02 12.55 16.07
CA GLY A 96 5.23 13.88 15.52
C GLY A 96 6.64 14.11 14.95
N ALA A 97 7.50 13.10 14.91
CA ALA A 97 8.89 13.19 14.48
C ALA A 97 8.99 13.86 13.09
N PRO A 98 9.84 14.88 12.92
CA PRO A 98 9.85 15.69 11.71
C PRO A 98 10.45 14.99 10.50
N THR A 99 11.11 13.84 10.62
CA THR A 99 11.71 13.08 9.49
C THR A 99 10.82 11.90 9.15
N ARG A 100 9.81 12.17 8.32
CA ARG A 100 8.76 11.20 7.99
C ARG A 100 8.11 11.45 6.65
N PHE A 101 7.37 10.46 6.21
CA PHE A 101 6.43 10.55 5.11
C PHE A 101 5.01 10.36 5.63
N ASP A 102 4.13 11.30 5.35
CA ASP A 102 2.71 11.23 5.66
C ASP A 102 1.95 10.78 4.38
N VAL A 103 1.14 9.73 4.50
CA VAL A 103 0.28 9.20 3.43
C VAL A 103 -1.18 9.36 3.84
N ASP A 104 -1.95 10.01 2.97
CA ASP A 104 -3.36 10.32 3.20
C ASP A 104 -4.24 9.49 2.24
N LEU A 105 -4.71 8.35 2.75
CA LEU A 105 -5.65 7.50 2.03
C LEU A 105 -7.09 8.04 2.24
N ALA A 106 -7.92 8.03 1.21
CA ALA A 106 -9.32 8.40 1.36
C ALA A 106 -10.18 7.18 1.78
N PHE A 107 -11.46 7.16 1.39
CA PHE A 107 -12.32 5.98 1.51
C PHE A 107 -11.86 4.87 0.54
N ALA A 108 -12.42 3.68 0.68
CA ALA A 108 -12.38 2.73 -0.42
C ALA A 108 -13.28 3.21 -1.58
N ALA A 109 -13.00 2.73 -2.79
CA ALA A 109 -13.86 2.96 -3.95
C ALA A 109 -15.27 2.40 -3.71
N ALA A 110 -16.26 2.95 -4.40
CA ALA A 110 -17.66 2.56 -4.22
C ALA A 110 -17.87 1.04 -4.33
N GLY A 111 -18.52 0.45 -3.32
CA GLY A 111 -18.75 -1.00 -3.22
C GLY A 111 -17.52 -1.83 -2.88
N ALA A 112 -16.40 -1.23 -2.51
CA ALA A 112 -15.16 -1.94 -2.21
C ALA A 112 -14.77 -1.88 -0.73
N THR A 113 -13.89 -2.79 -0.34
CA THR A 113 -13.18 -2.79 0.94
C THR A 113 -11.75 -3.19 0.68
N TYR A 114 -10.80 -2.50 1.30
CA TYR A 114 -9.40 -2.91 1.29
C TYR A 114 -8.83 -2.91 2.70
N THR A 115 -7.86 -3.80 2.94
CA THR A 115 -7.15 -3.94 4.21
C THR A 115 -5.66 -3.98 3.94
N ILE A 116 -4.90 -3.12 4.63
CA ILE A 116 -3.44 -3.14 4.59
C ILE A 116 -2.96 -4.26 5.51
N THR A 117 -2.15 -5.16 4.98
CA THR A 117 -1.55 -6.28 5.70
C THR A 117 -0.05 -6.13 5.87
N SER A 118 0.61 -5.36 5.01
CA SER A 118 2.03 -5.03 5.17
C SER A 118 2.35 -3.65 4.60
N VAL A 119 3.41 -3.04 5.13
CA VAL A 119 4.00 -1.82 4.60
C VAL A 119 5.47 -2.11 4.33
N GLU A 120 5.93 -1.75 3.14
CA GLU A 120 7.31 -1.92 2.71
C GLU A 120 7.96 -0.58 2.39
N ILE A 121 9.27 -0.50 2.66
CA ILE A 121 10.14 0.57 2.19
C ILE A 121 11.32 -0.05 1.44
N ASP A 122 11.69 0.57 0.33
CA ASP A 122 12.92 0.28 -0.37
C ASP A 122 13.94 1.34 0.03
N VAL A 123 14.98 0.92 0.75
CA VAL A 123 16.09 1.81 1.11
C VAL A 123 17.19 1.62 0.09
N ARG A 124 17.71 2.73 -0.42
CA ARG A 124 18.84 2.74 -1.37
C ARG A 124 20.16 3.04 -0.68
N ALA A 125 20.16 3.87 0.34
CA ALA A 125 21.37 4.19 1.10
C ALA A 125 21.05 4.48 2.57
N SER A 126 21.95 4.06 3.45
CA SER A 126 21.98 4.44 4.85
C SER A 126 23.42 4.41 5.31
N ASN A 127 23.98 5.59 5.62
CA ASN A 127 25.40 5.72 5.94
C ASN A 127 25.70 5.65 7.44
N SER A 128 24.67 5.67 8.29
CA SER A 128 24.82 5.60 9.74
C SER A 128 24.22 4.33 10.33
N ALA A 129 25.00 3.71 11.23
CA ALA A 129 24.52 2.60 12.05
C ALA A 129 23.50 3.11 13.06
N GLY A 130 22.41 2.35 13.26
CA GLY A 130 21.35 2.77 14.18
C GLY A 130 20.30 3.67 13.54
N THR A 131 20.28 3.78 12.21
CA THR A 131 19.09 4.23 11.47
C THR A 131 17.96 3.23 11.69
N ASN A 132 16.79 3.70 12.06
CA ASN A 132 15.59 2.91 12.29
C ASN A 132 14.41 3.53 11.55
N TRP A 133 13.38 2.72 11.34
CA TRP A 133 12.12 3.18 10.80
C TRP A 133 10.94 2.60 11.56
N ASP A 134 9.84 3.33 11.55
CA ASP A 134 8.58 2.93 12.13
C ASP A 134 7.44 3.16 11.14
N PHE A 135 6.44 2.29 11.20
CA PHE A 135 5.12 2.60 10.68
C PHE A 135 4.23 3.12 11.81
N MET A 136 3.62 4.28 11.60
CA MET A 136 2.80 4.94 12.61
C MET A 136 1.45 5.30 12.02
N TYR A 137 0.42 5.19 12.84
CA TYR A 137 -0.93 5.59 12.46
C TYR A 137 -1.68 6.06 13.69
N ARG A 138 -2.80 6.74 13.51
CA ARG A 138 -3.66 7.10 14.62
C ARG A 138 -4.98 6.34 14.53
N LYS A 139 -5.37 5.78 15.68
CA LYS A 139 -6.49 4.86 15.86
C LYS A 139 -7.83 5.62 15.82
N PRO A 140 -8.96 4.90 15.67
CA PRO A 140 -10.30 5.51 15.73
C PRO A 140 -10.58 6.26 17.04
N ASP A 141 -9.95 5.87 18.15
CA ASP A 141 -10.05 6.54 19.46
C ASP A 141 -9.10 7.74 19.64
N ASN A 142 -8.44 8.18 18.55
CA ASN A 142 -7.47 9.29 18.52
C ASN A 142 -6.15 9.01 19.24
N THR A 143 -5.89 7.78 19.70
CA THR A 143 -4.58 7.37 20.21
C THR A 143 -3.61 7.04 19.07
N THR A 144 -2.31 7.22 19.29
CA THR A 144 -1.27 6.94 18.29
C THR A 144 -0.71 5.53 18.46
N ALA A 145 -0.54 4.82 17.36
CA ALA A 145 0.21 3.57 17.29
C ALA A 145 1.55 3.82 16.59
N ILE A 146 2.60 3.18 17.09
CA ILE A 146 3.93 3.15 16.50
C ILE A 146 4.35 1.69 16.47
N LEU A 147 4.58 1.17 15.27
CA LEU A 147 5.03 -0.19 15.03
C LEU A 147 6.47 -0.13 14.54
N PRO A 148 7.42 -0.72 15.27
CA PRO A 148 8.82 -0.68 14.88
C PRO A 148 9.07 -1.56 13.66
N GLY A 149 9.66 -0.96 12.63
CA GLY A 149 10.17 -1.67 11.45
C GLY A 149 11.58 -2.22 11.64
N GLY A 150 12.25 -1.79 12.70
CA GLY A 150 13.58 -2.25 13.08
C GLY A 150 14.71 -1.42 12.48
N ALA A 151 15.93 -1.92 12.67
CA ALA A 151 17.14 -1.25 12.23
C ALA A 151 17.36 -1.44 10.73
N ILE A 152 17.72 -0.34 10.07
CA ILE A 152 18.17 -0.32 8.67
C ILE A 152 19.68 -0.56 8.67
N THR A 153 20.11 -1.51 7.86
CA THR A 153 21.53 -1.85 7.74
C THR A 153 22.29 -0.75 7.03
N VAL A 154 23.53 -0.51 7.45
CA VAL A 154 24.41 0.40 6.73
C VAL A 154 24.65 -0.15 5.34
N GLN A 155 24.34 0.67 4.33
CA GLN A 155 24.51 0.31 2.92
C GLN A 155 24.83 1.55 2.10
N SER A 156 25.79 1.39 1.20
CA SER A 156 26.25 2.42 0.27
C SER A 156 26.71 1.77 -1.03
N GLY A 157 26.62 2.48 -2.15
CA GLY A 157 26.96 1.95 -3.47
C GLY A 157 26.16 2.62 -4.58
N ALA A 158 26.38 2.19 -5.83
CA ALA A 158 25.72 2.79 -6.98
C ALA A 158 24.19 2.65 -6.92
N ASP A 159 23.67 1.49 -6.48
CA ASP A 159 22.22 1.20 -6.32
C ASP A 159 21.93 -0.04 -5.42
N PRO A 160 22.40 -0.13 -4.16
CA PRO A 160 21.98 -1.24 -3.30
C PRO A 160 20.56 -0.97 -2.78
N ILE A 161 19.54 -1.56 -3.42
CA ILE A 161 18.16 -1.53 -2.91
C ILE A 161 17.97 -2.70 -1.94
N THR A 162 17.55 -2.37 -0.71
CA THR A 162 17.13 -3.34 0.30
C THR A 162 15.70 -3.03 0.73
N THR A 163 14.81 -4.00 0.61
CA THR A 163 13.43 -3.89 1.06
C THR A 163 13.30 -4.26 2.53
N TYR A 164 12.64 -3.41 3.31
CA TYR A 164 12.22 -3.67 4.68
C TYR A 164 10.71 -3.69 4.75
N SER A 165 10.14 -4.56 5.60
CA SER A 165 8.70 -4.71 5.72
C SER A 165 8.25 -4.82 7.17
N ILE A 166 7.02 -4.35 7.43
CA ILE A 166 6.28 -4.57 8.68
C ILE A 166 5.02 -5.35 8.32
N ASP A 167 4.76 -6.45 9.03
CA ASP A 167 3.45 -7.09 9.03
C ASP A 167 2.50 -6.31 9.96
N VAL A 168 1.41 -5.82 9.40
CA VAL A 168 0.38 -5.04 10.12
C VAL A 168 -0.97 -5.75 10.11
N THR A 169 -1.01 -7.05 9.80
CA THR A 169 -2.25 -7.83 9.72
C THR A 169 -3.06 -7.79 11.02
N SER A 170 -2.41 -7.77 12.18
CA SER A 170 -3.07 -7.67 13.50
C SER A 170 -3.74 -6.33 13.76
N GLU A 171 -3.36 -5.29 13.02
CA GLU A 171 -3.79 -3.92 13.27
C GLU A 171 -5.15 -3.61 12.65
N ASN A 172 -5.66 -4.51 11.79
CA ASN A 172 -6.98 -4.41 11.14
C ASN A 172 -7.19 -3.08 10.39
N LEU A 173 -6.16 -2.61 9.68
CA LEU A 173 -6.15 -1.35 8.95
C LEU A 173 -7.02 -1.45 7.69
N THR A 174 -8.34 -1.26 7.86
CA THR A 174 -9.37 -1.51 6.84
C THR A 174 -10.13 -0.24 6.49
N ALA A 175 -10.30 0.01 5.19
CA ALA A 175 -11.16 1.07 4.67
C ALA A 175 -12.34 0.46 3.88
N THR A 176 -13.50 1.09 4.01
CA THR A 176 -14.72 0.74 3.26
C THR A 176 -15.26 1.97 2.55
N ASP A 177 -16.14 1.76 1.59
CA ASP A 177 -16.77 2.81 0.79
C ASP A 177 -17.68 3.76 1.58
N SER A 178 -18.15 3.36 2.78
CA SER A 178 -19.20 4.08 3.50
C SER A 178 -18.93 4.37 4.98
N ALA A 179 -17.83 3.88 5.57
CA ALA A 179 -17.66 3.96 7.02
C ALA A 179 -16.44 4.76 7.47
N THR A 180 -15.26 4.50 6.89
CA THR A 180 -14.01 5.05 7.43
C THR A 180 -13.06 5.46 6.31
N ALA A 181 -12.94 6.78 6.09
CA ALA A 181 -11.79 7.33 5.40
C ALA A 181 -10.71 7.55 6.43
N TRP A 182 -9.46 7.31 6.04
CA TRP A 182 -8.34 7.65 6.90
C TRP A 182 -8.34 9.17 7.18
N SER A 183 -8.67 10.00 6.20
CA SER A 183 -8.79 11.45 6.38
C SER A 183 -9.94 11.95 7.28
N ALA A 184 -11.05 11.20 7.45
CA ALA A 184 -12.33 11.78 7.94
C ALA A 184 -12.41 12.05 9.45
N SER A 185 -11.53 11.49 10.26
CA SER A 185 -11.54 11.66 11.73
C SER A 185 -10.51 12.68 12.23
N GLY A 186 -9.73 13.31 11.34
CA GLY A 186 -8.50 14.00 11.76
C GLY A 186 -7.47 13.03 12.38
N THR A 187 -7.68 11.71 12.20
CA THR A 187 -6.86 10.63 12.79
C THR A 187 -6.24 9.64 11.82
N GLY A 188 -6.67 9.48 10.58
CA GLY A 188 -6.00 8.53 9.67
C GLY A 188 -4.92 9.21 8.84
N LYS A 189 -3.81 9.55 9.50
CA LYS A 189 -2.54 9.75 8.80
C LYS A 189 -1.71 8.50 8.99
N LEU A 190 -1.41 7.83 7.89
CA LEU A 190 -0.39 6.80 7.87
C LEU A 190 0.96 7.51 7.78
N ARG A 191 1.94 7.06 8.55
CA ARG A 191 3.24 7.70 8.63
C ARG A 191 4.33 6.66 8.56
N LEU A 192 5.37 6.98 7.82
CA LEU A 192 6.63 6.27 7.85
C LEU A 192 7.65 7.20 8.47
N GLY A 193 8.02 6.94 9.71
CA GLY A 193 8.99 7.75 10.44
C GLY A 193 10.38 7.12 10.35
N PHE A 194 11.40 7.96 10.22
CA PHE A 194 12.80 7.55 10.17
C PHE A 194 13.57 8.29 11.22
N TYR A 195 14.37 7.57 12.00
CA TYR A 195 15.07 8.16 13.14
C TYR A 195 16.39 7.47 13.42
N GLU A 196 17.28 8.19 14.11
CA GLU A 196 18.57 7.71 14.56
C GLU A 196 18.73 8.03 16.05
N ALA A 197 18.64 7.02 16.92
CA ALA A 197 18.63 7.26 18.37
C ALA A 197 19.94 7.89 18.90
N THR A 198 21.04 7.69 18.17
CA THR A 198 22.35 8.31 18.42
C THR A 198 22.54 9.44 17.42
N ALA A 199 22.83 10.66 17.88
CA ALA A 199 22.88 11.86 17.04
C ALA A 199 24.10 11.95 16.08
N SER A 200 24.56 10.82 15.55
CA SER A 200 25.67 10.74 14.58
C SER A 200 25.13 10.91 13.17
N GLY A 201 24.66 12.14 12.88
CA GLY A 201 24.03 12.58 11.64
C GLY A 201 24.23 11.68 10.42
N ASN A 202 23.13 11.10 9.95
CA ASN A 202 23.12 10.33 8.72
C ASN A 202 23.30 11.25 7.51
N ASP A 203 24.52 11.37 7.00
CA ASP A 203 24.82 12.25 5.86
C ASP A 203 24.08 11.89 4.56
N ASN A 204 23.37 10.75 4.49
CA ASN A 204 22.67 10.34 3.26
C ASN A 204 21.68 9.18 3.46
N PHE A 205 20.62 9.35 4.25
CA PHE A 205 19.53 8.36 4.27
C PHE A 205 18.71 8.50 2.98
N GLN A 206 18.46 7.41 2.27
CA GLN A 206 17.75 7.44 0.99
C GLN A 206 16.67 6.37 0.89
N VAL A 207 15.44 6.80 0.58
CA VAL A 207 14.28 5.94 0.31
C VAL A 207 13.93 6.03 -1.17
N ASP A 208 13.86 4.88 -1.81
CA ASP A 208 13.55 4.72 -3.24
C ASP A 208 12.05 4.58 -3.46
N ALA A 209 11.40 3.69 -2.71
CA ALA A 209 9.97 3.45 -2.83
C ALA A 209 9.30 3.11 -1.50
N ILE A 210 7.98 3.28 -1.47
CA ILE A 210 7.10 2.86 -0.37
C ILE A 210 5.92 2.11 -0.96
N ARG A 211 5.59 0.94 -0.39
CA ARG A 211 4.45 0.13 -0.84
C ARG A 211 3.52 -0.20 0.32
N PHE A 212 2.22 -0.07 0.05
CA PHE A 212 1.18 -0.61 0.91
C PHE A 212 0.66 -1.89 0.28
N ILE A 213 0.80 -2.98 0.99
CA ILE A 213 0.41 -4.32 0.54
C ILE A 213 -0.82 -4.76 1.33
N GLY A 214 -1.74 -5.42 0.65
CA GLY A 214 -2.99 -5.76 1.30
C GLY A 214 -3.91 -6.66 0.51
N THR A 215 -5.15 -6.70 0.94
CA THR A 215 -6.23 -7.40 0.25
C THR A 215 -7.32 -6.41 -0.09
N SER A 216 -8.03 -6.68 -1.18
CA SER A 216 -9.23 -5.96 -1.55
C SER A 216 -10.35 -6.95 -1.84
N SER A 217 -11.58 -6.50 -1.63
CA SER A 217 -12.78 -7.20 -2.05
C SER A 217 -13.76 -6.18 -2.61
N SER A 218 -14.37 -6.53 -3.73
CA SER A 218 -15.48 -5.77 -4.30
C SER A 218 -16.78 -6.52 -3.99
N ALA A 219 -17.77 -5.80 -3.47
CA ALA A 219 -19.13 -6.29 -3.28
C ALA A 219 -19.88 -6.47 -4.60
N VAL A 220 -19.34 -5.98 -5.73
CA VAL A 220 -19.87 -6.27 -7.06
C VAL A 220 -19.28 -7.60 -7.52
N PRO A 221 -20.07 -8.69 -7.60
CA PRO A 221 -19.56 -9.92 -8.17
C PRO A 221 -19.21 -9.62 -9.62
N GLU A 222 -17.96 -9.86 -10.03
CA GLU A 222 -17.70 -10.03 -11.46
C GLU A 222 -18.69 -11.09 -11.97
N PRO A 223 -19.43 -10.85 -13.06
CA PRO A 223 -20.26 -11.89 -13.63
C PRO A 223 -19.33 -13.02 -14.03
N THR A 224 -19.31 -14.07 -13.21
CA THR A 224 -18.45 -15.23 -13.46
C THR A 224 -18.70 -15.73 -14.89
N ALA A 225 -17.66 -16.19 -15.57
CA ALA A 225 -17.78 -16.74 -16.92
C ALA A 225 -18.88 -17.82 -17.01
N ALA A 226 -19.12 -18.56 -15.91
CA ALA A 226 -20.23 -19.50 -15.78
C ALA A 226 -21.63 -18.85 -15.87
N CYS A 227 -21.81 -17.64 -15.33
CA CYS A 227 -23.05 -16.88 -15.40
C CYS A 227 -23.30 -16.35 -16.84
N LEU A 228 -22.24 -15.88 -17.52
CA LEU A 228 -22.27 -15.48 -18.94
C LEU A 228 -22.54 -16.67 -19.88
N LEU A 229 -21.92 -17.82 -19.62
CA LEU A 229 -22.19 -19.07 -20.34
C LEU A 229 -23.61 -19.59 -20.07
N GLY A 230 -24.10 -19.49 -18.84
CA GLY A 230 -25.48 -19.86 -18.48
C GLY A 230 -26.53 -18.99 -19.18
N LEU A 231 -26.30 -17.68 -19.26
CA LEU A 231 -27.20 -16.73 -19.95
C LEU A 231 -27.21 -16.94 -21.46
N SER A 232 -26.06 -17.22 -22.08
CA SER A 232 -25.98 -17.52 -23.52
C SER A 232 -26.65 -18.86 -23.88
N LEU A 233 -26.50 -19.90 -23.05
CA LEU A 233 -27.18 -21.18 -23.21
C LEU A 233 -28.70 -21.07 -22.99
N ALA A 234 -29.15 -20.32 -21.98
CA ALA A 234 -30.58 -20.08 -21.75
C ALA A 234 -31.22 -19.30 -22.91
N GLY A 235 -30.52 -18.29 -23.43
CA GLY A 235 -30.94 -17.54 -24.63
C GLY A 235 -31.06 -18.41 -25.88
N ALA A 236 -30.11 -19.31 -26.11
CA ALA A 236 -30.15 -20.25 -27.23
C ALA A 236 -31.32 -21.25 -27.14
N VAL A 237 -31.65 -21.74 -25.94
CA VAL A 237 -32.78 -22.66 -25.72
C VAL A 237 -34.13 -21.95 -25.90
N LEU A 238 -34.25 -20.71 -25.44
CA LEU A 238 -35.45 -19.89 -25.64
C LEU A 238 -35.67 -19.51 -27.11
N ALA A 239 -34.60 -19.17 -27.84
CA ALA A 239 -34.67 -18.91 -29.28
C ALA A 239 -35.09 -20.15 -30.08
N ARG A 240 -34.58 -21.34 -29.71
CA ARG A 240 -34.94 -22.62 -30.36
C ARG A 240 -36.39 -23.02 -30.14
N ARG A 241 -37.02 -22.61 -29.03
CA ARG A 241 -38.44 -22.87 -28.74
C ARG A 241 -39.41 -21.96 -29.48
N ARG A 242 -38.96 -20.79 -29.97
CA ARG A 242 -39.81 -19.88 -30.77
C ARG A 242 -39.78 -20.16 -32.28
N LEU A 243 -38.83 -20.98 -32.73
CA LEU A 243 -38.63 -21.35 -34.14
C LEU A 243 -39.21 -22.74 -34.50
N ARG A 244 -40.00 -23.32 -33.59
CA ARG A 244 -40.79 -24.55 -33.80
C ARG A 244 -42.25 -24.25 -33.50
#